data_AF-A0A969DU29-F1
#
_entry.id   AF-A0A969DU29-F1
#
_cell.length_a   1.000
_cell.length_b   1.000
_cell.length_c   1.000
_cell.angle_alpha   90.00
_cell.angle_beta   90.00
_cell.angle_gamma   90.00
#
_symmetry.space_group_name_H-M   'P 1'
#
loop_
_entity.id
_entity.type
_entity.pdbx_description
1 polymer ?
#
loop_
_entity_poly.entity_id
_entity_poly.type
_entity_poly.pdbx_seq_one_letter_code
_entity_poly.pdbx_strand_id
1 'polypeptide(L)'
;MNNTVEKLLCNPEFINWVKNPNEESNLYWKKWLEEKPEDLESFAKAKKIILAVKFSEPVTGYLNPFAMARDFDRSLSDILKNNASATSQRIGASVKSNNTTWLKWSIAAVLAFFVLFAGLFLSKQSTVESPREYVVLTKQTIKGQKLRVLLPDHSIVVLNAASKIEFPEQFIGDTRTVKLEGEAFLK
;
A
#
# COMPACT_ATOMS: atom_id res chain seq x y z
N MET A 1 2.44 22.63 -11.79
CA MET A 1 2.72 21.58 -12.78
C MET A 1 3.89 22.05 -13.63
N ASN A 2 5.12 21.67 -13.28
CA ASN A 2 6.33 22.04 -14.00
C ASN A 2 6.42 21.25 -15.30
N ASN A 3 5.86 21.82 -16.37
CA ASN A 3 5.88 21.29 -17.74
C ASN A 3 7.25 21.53 -18.41
N THR A 4 8.30 21.94 -17.67
CA THR A 4 9.61 22.28 -18.26
C THR A 4 10.25 21.08 -18.95
N VAL A 5 10.11 19.88 -18.39
CA VAL A 5 10.60 18.64 -19.03
C VAL A 5 9.94 18.44 -20.40
N GLU A 6 8.60 18.50 -20.47
CA GLU A 6 7.88 18.26 -21.72
C GLU A 6 8.16 19.36 -22.74
N LYS A 7 8.22 20.63 -22.31
CA LYS A 7 8.63 21.75 -23.16
C LYS A 7 10.03 21.54 -23.76
N LEU A 8 10.98 21.04 -22.98
CA LEU A 8 12.33 20.73 -23.45
C LEU A 8 12.33 19.53 -24.41
N LEU A 9 11.56 18.48 -24.09
CA LEU A 9 11.43 17.30 -24.96
C LEU A 9 10.75 17.61 -26.30
N CYS A 10 9.90 18.64 -26.35
CA CYS A 10 9.25 19.11 -27.58
C CYS A 10 10.04 20.22 -28.30
N ASN A 11 11.16 20.71 -27.75
CA ASN A 11 11.97 21.75 -28.37
C ASN A 11 12.99 21.12 -29.36
N PRO A 12 12.88 21.38 -30.68
CA PRO A 12 13.79 20.81 -31.68
C PRO A 12 15.24 21.25 -31.49
N GLU A 13 15.49 22.47 -31.04
CA GLU A 13 16.84 23.01 -30.81
C GLU A 13 17.51 22.29 -29.65
N PHE A 14 16.74 22.01 -28.58
CA PHE A 14 17.24 21.24 -27.44
C PHE A 14 17.57 19.81 -27.86
N ILE A 15 16.66 19.14 -28.58
CA ILE A 15 16.87 17.77 -29.06
C ILE A 15 18.07 17.71 -30.01
N ASN A 16 18.19 18.65 -30.94
CA ASN A 16 19.30 18.70 -31.89
C ASN A 16 20.62 18.95 -31.16
N TRP A 17 20.64 19.88 -30.21
CA TRP A 17 21.82 20.13 -29.38
C TRP A 17 22.24 18.91 -28.57
N VAL A 18 21.30 18.21 -27.93
CA VAL A 18 21.60 16.96 -27.18
C VAL A 18 22.15 15.88 -28.13
N LYS A 19 21.67 15.83 -29.38
CA LYS A 19 22.12 14.85 -30.37
C LYS A 19 23.48 15.20 -30.98
N ASN A 20 23.71 16.48 -31.29
CA ASN A 20 24.87 17.02 -32.00
C ASN A 20 25.24 18.39 -31.39
N PRO A 21 26.00 18.41 -30.28
CA PRO A 21 26.34 19.66 -29.64
C PRO A 21 27.31 20.48 -30.51
N ASN A 22 27.02 21.76 -30.67
CA ASN A 22 27.89 22.73 -31.31
C ASN A 22 28.19 23.89 -30.33
N GLU A 23 29.24 24.66 -30.63
CA GLU A 23 29.76 25.71 -29.73
C GLU A 23 28.71 26.81 -29.44
N GLU A 24 27.95 27.22 -30.45
CA GLU A 24 26.92 28.25 -30.33
C GLU A 24 25.74 27.80 -29.44
N SER A 25 25.25 26.58 -29.65
CA SER A 25 24.17 25.99 -28.84
C SER A 25 24.62 25.72 -27.41
N ASN A 26 25.89 25.34 -27.20
CA ASN A 26 26.45 25.16 -25.85
C ASN A 26 26.39 26.46 -25.04
N LEU A 27 26.71 27.60 -25.66
CA LEU A 27 26.65 28.91 -25.00
C LEU A 27 25.21 29.28 -24.65
N TYR A 28 24.27 29.05 -25.57
CA TYR A 28 22.85 29.30 -25.34
C TYR A 28 22.30 28.50 -24.15
N TRP A 29 22.51 27.18 -24.15
CA TRP A 29 21.99 26.31 -23.07
C TRP A 29 22.73 26.49 -21.75
N LYS A 30 24.01 26.92 -21.79
CA LYS A 30 24.73 27.31 -20.58
C LYS A 30 24.11 28.56 -19.94
N LYS A 31 23.85 29.60 -20.75
CA LYS A 31 23.21 30.83 -20.27
C LYS A 31 21.79 30.57 -19.74
N TRP A 32 21.03 29.72 -20.44
CA TRP A 32 19.69 29.31 -20.01
C TRP A 32 19.68 28.65 -18.62
N LEU A 33 20.68 27.81 -18.34
CA LEU A 33 20.83 27.17 -17.02
C LEU A 33 21.26 28.14 -15.93
N GLU A 34 22.08 29.15 -16.27
CA GLU A 34 22.47 30.21 -15.34
C GLU A 34 21.29 31.12 -14.98
N GLU A 35 20.39 31.39 -15.92
CA GLU A 35 19.19 32.21 -15.69
C GLU A 35 18.09 31.46 -14.91
N LYS A 36 18.03 30.12 -15.01
CA LYS A 36 16.98 29.29 -14.38
C LYS A 36 17.55 28.05 -13.69
N PRO A 37 18.22 28.21 -12.53
CA PRO A 37 18.82 27.09 -11.81
C PRO A 37 17.79 26.12 -11.21
N GLU A 38 16.54 26.55 -11.05
CA GLU A 38 15.42 25.73 -10.55
C GLU A 38 14.96 24.65 -11.55
N ASP A 39 15.15 24.89 -12.85
CA ASP A 39 14.77 23.95 -13.92
C ASP A 39 15.89 22.94 -14.24
N LEU A 40 17.02 22.99 -13.52
CA LEU A 40 18.20 22.14 -13.71
C LEU A 40 17.87 20.64 -13.64
N GLU A 41 17.03 20.22 -12.69
CA GLU A 41 16.63 18.82 -12.56
C GLU A 41 15.77 18.37 -13.75
N SER A 42 14.84 19.23 -14.17
CA SER A 42 14.00 19.01 -15.35
C SER A 42 14.83 18.92 -16.63
N PHE A 43 15.86 19.76 -16.75
CA PHE A 43 16.80 19.80 -17.86
C PHE A 43 17.64 18.52 -17.95
N ALA A 44 18.19 18.07 -16.82
CA ALA A 44 18.95 16.83 -16.75
C ALA A 44 18.07 15.61 -17.09
N LYS A 45 16.82 15.60 -16.60
CA LYS A 45 15.86 14.53 -16.89
C LYS A 45 15.51 14.47 -18.37
N ALA A 46 15.21 15.61 -19.00
CA ALA A 46 14.92 15.68 -20.44
C ALA A 46 16.11 15.20 -21.30
N LYS A 47 17.33 15.65 -20.98
CA LYS A 47 18.56 15.21 -21.65
C LYS A 47 18.75 13.69 -21.57
N LYS A 48 18.53 13.10 -20.37
CA LYS A 48 18.63 11.66 -20.15
C LYS A 48 17.62 10.88 -20.99
N ILE A 49 16.38 11.36 -21.09
CA ILE A 49 15.34 10.72 -21.90
C ILE A 49 15.73 10.74 -23.38
N ILE A 50 16.17 11.88 -23.93
CA ILE A 50 16.58 11.98 -25.34
C ILE A 50 17.74 11.05 -25.67
N LEU A 51 18.74 10.97 -24.77
CA LEU A 51 19.88 10.06 -24.93
C LEU A 51 19.46 8.58 -24.85
N ALA A 52 18.52 8.25 -23.95
CA ALA A 52 18.01 6.89 -23.78
C ALA A 52 17.10 6.44 -24.94
N VAL A 53 16.38 7.37 -25.59
CA VAL A 53 15.52 7.05 -26.74
C VAL A 53 16.33 6.70 -27.98
N LYS A 54 17.59 7.16 -28.09
CA LYS A 54 18.44 6.96 -29.27
C LYS A 54 19.04 5.55 -29.42
N PHE A 55 18.64 4.58 -28.61
CA PHE A 55 19.14 3.19 -28.66
C PHE A 55 18.62 2.34 -29.85
N SER A 56 17.90 2.92 -30.82
CA SER A 56 17.26 2.14 -31.90
C SER A 56 17.65 2.51 -33.35
N GLU A 57 18.67 3.35 -33.59
CA GLU A 57 19.19 3.54 -34.96
C GLU A 57 20.64 3.04 -35.08
N PRO A 58 20.96 2.16 -36.05
CA PRO A 58 22.33 1.76 -36.30
C PRO A 58 23.04 2.90 -37.04
N VAL A 59 23.69 3.81 -36.32
CA VAL A 59 24.51 4.84 -36.96
C VAL A 59 25.79 4.18 -37.46
N THR A 60 25.77 3.95 -38.76
CA THR A 60 26.90 3.65 -39.63
C THR A 60 27.78 4.91 -39.77
N GLY A 61 29.09 4.70 -39.82
CA GLY A 61 30.03 5.56 -40.56
C GLY A 61 30.26 6.99 -40.06
N TYR A 62 31.39 7.14 -39.36
CA TYR A 62 32.23 8.35 -39.25
C TYR A 62 31.66 9.59 -38.52
N LEU A 63 32.49 10.07 -37.59
CA LEU A 63 32.28 11.15 -36.61
C LEU A 63 31.38 10.77 -35.43
N ASN A 64 32.01 10.27 -34.35
CA ASN A 64 31.42 10.24 -33.00
C ASN A 64 31.17 11.69 -32.54
N PRO A 65 29.92 12.21 -32.48
CA PRO A 65 29.64 13.57 -32.01
C PRO A 65 29.87 13.74 -30.50
N PHE A 66 30.20 12.64 -29.82
CA PHE A 66 30.25 12.53 -28.37
C PHE A 66 31.56 13.03 -27.74
N ALA A 67 32.61 13.30 -28.54
CA ALA A 67 33.87 13.80 -28.00
C ALA A 67 33.77 15.26 -27.49
N MET A 68 32.89 16.08 -28.08
CA MET A 68 32.73 17.51 -27.73
C MET A 68 31.63 17.75 -26.67
N ALA A 69 30.72 16.79 -26.46
CA ALA A 69 29.67 16.85 -25.43
C ALA A 69 30.20 16.78 -23.98
N ARG A 70 31.46 16.34 -23.81
CA ARG A 70 32.05 15.98 -22.52
C ARG A 70 32.27 17.19 -21.61
N ASP A 71 32.61 18.35 -22.17
CA ASP A 71 32.92 19.54 -21.37
C ASP A 71 31.67 20.19 -20.79
N PHE A 72 30.57 20.20 -21.54
CA PHE A 72 29.28 20.67 -21.03
C PHE A 72 28.74 19.74 -19.93
N ASP A 73 28.85 18.43 -20.11
CA ASP A 73 28.41 17.45 -19.12
C ASP A 73 29.16 17.58 -17.78
N ARG A 74 30.45 17.93 -17.84
CA ARG A 74 31.25 18.25 -16.65
C ARG A 74 30.69 19.48 -15.92
N SER A 75 30.44 20.59 -16.62
CA SER A 75 29.87 21.79 -15.99
C SER A 75 28.47 21.58 -15.41
N LEU A 76 27.62 20.80 -16.10
CA LEU A 76 26.30 20.45 -15.58
C LEU A 76 26.41 19.60 -14.31
N SER A 77 27.35 18.65 -14.29
CA SER A 77 27.59 17.81 -13.12
C SER A 77 28.08 18.61 -11.91
N ASP A 78 28.86 19.67 -12.13
CA ASP A 78 29.35 20.54 -11.06
C ASP A 78 28.23 21.41 -10.49
N ILE A 79 27.35 21.96 -11.34
CA ILE A 79 26.16 22.71 -10.90
C ILE A 79 25.20 21.81 -10.09
N LEU A 80 24.96 20.58 -10.56
CA LEU A 80 24.13 19.60 -9.86
C LEU A 80 24.71 19.22 -8.49
N LYS A 81 26.03 19.00 -8.38
CA LYS A 81 26.69 18.67 -7.11
C LYS A 81 26.64 19.82 -6.12
N ASN A 82 26.83 21.05 -6.57
CA ASN A 82 26.78 22.23 -5.70
C ASN A 82 25.37 22.43 -5.13
N ASN A 83 24.32 22.29 -5.96
CA ASN A 83 22.93 22.41 -5.52
C ASN A 83 22.46 21.23 -4.66
N ALA A 84 22.92 20.01 -4.93
CA ALA A 84 22.63 18.84 -4.11
C ALA A 84 23.27 18.93 -2.72
N SER A 85 24.47 19.52 -2.63
CA SER A 85 25.20 19.70 -1.36
C SER A 85 24.51 20.71 -0.43
N ALA A 86 23.82 21.72 -0.98
CA ALA A 86 23.02 22.68 -0.21
C ALA A 86 21.77 22.05 0.44
N THR A 87 21.26 20.94 -0.12
CA THR A 87 20.05 20.24 0.39
C THR A 87 20.41 19.09 1.36
N SER A 88 21.60 18.50 1.27
CA SER A 88 22.01 17.34 2.08
C SER A 88 22.83 17.64 3.34
N GLN A 89 23.21 18.90 3.62
CA GLN A 89 24.07 19.21 4.78
C GLN A 89 23.34 19.25 6.14
N ARG A 90 22.06 18.85 6.23
CA ARG A 90 21.32 18.75 7.50
C ARG A 90 20.89 17.35 7.94
N ILE A 91 21.15 16.30 7.17
CA ILE A 91 20.86 14.92 7.61
C ILE A 91 22.03 14.00 7.28
N GLY A 92 22.87 13.76 8.28
CA GLY A 92 23.40 12.43 8.59
C GLY A 92 24.52 11.86 7.73
N ALA A 93 25.69 11.77 8.36
CA ALA A 93 26.88 11.02 7.97
C ALA A 93 26.64 9.60 7.40
N SER A 94 27.45 9.28 6.38
CA SER A 94 28.06 7.98 6.04
C SER A 94 27.52 6.71 6.72
N VAL A 95 27.04 5.74 5.91
CA VAL A 95 27.39 4.33 6.11
C VAL A 95 27.62 3.65 4.75
N LYS A 96 28.89 3.38 4.44
CA LYS A 96 29.28 2.28 3.55
C LYS A 96 29.60 1.09 4.44
N SER A 97 28.82 0.01 4.38
CA SER A 97 29.20 -1.28 4.99
C SER A 97 28.43 -2.44 4.35
N ASN A 98 29.20 -3.35 3.76
CA ASN A 98 28.72 -4.55 3.10
C ASN A 98 28.40 -5.58 4.18
N ASN A 99 27.17 -5.57 4.70
CA ASN A 99 26.75 -6.49 5.76
C ASN A 99 25.52 -7.29 5.33
N THR A 100 25.76 -8.42 4.66
CA THR A 100 24.71 -9.36 4.17
C THR A 100 23.92 -10.02 5.30
N THR A 101 24.30 -9.79 6.57
CA THR A 101 23.51 -10.13 7.74
C THR A 101 22.20 -9.34 7.78
N TRP A 102 22.17 -8.06 7.36
CA TRP A 102 20.94 -7.26 7.33
C TRP A 102 19.88 -7.86 6.39
N LEU A 103 20.32 -8.47 5.28
CA LEU A 103 19.42 -9.15 4.34
C LEU A 103 18.84 -10.44 4.93
N LYS A 104 19.61 -11.19 5.73
CA LYS A 104 19.13 -12.39 6.43
C LYS A 104 18.08 -12.04 7.50
N TRP A 105 18.28 -10.95 8.23
CA TRP A 105 17.31 -10.45 9.20
C TRP A 105 16.09 -9.84 8.51
N SER A 106 16.24 -9.32 7.29
CA SER A 106 15.11 -8.85 6.48
C SER A 106 14.16 -9.99 6.10
N ILE A 107 14.67 -11.18 5.77
CA ILE A 107 13.82 -12.35 5.49
C ILE A 107 13.11 -12.82 6.77
N ALA A 108 13.82 -12.87 7.89
CA ALA A 108 13.23 -13.20 9.19
C ALA A 108 12.14 -12.19 9.59
N ALA A 109 12.35 -10.89 9.32
CA ALA A 109 11.37 -9.84 9.58
C ALA A 109 10.12 -9.96 8.71
N VAL A 110 10.27 -10.35 7.44
CA VAL A 110 9.13 -10.59 6.54
C VAL A 110 8.32 -11.81 6.99
N LEU A 111 8.99 -12.91 7.35
CA LEU A 111 8.30 -14.08 7.90
C LEU A 111 7.62 -13.75 9.24
N ALA A 112 8.29 -13.02 10.13
CA ALA A 112 7.70 -12.56 11.38
C ALA A 112 6.50 -11.62 11.14
N PHE A 113 6.58 -10.74 10.14
CA PHE A 113 5.48 -9.87 9.74
C PHE A 113 4.29 -10.68 9.21
N PHE A 114 4.51 -11.69 8.36
CA PHE A 114 3.43 -12.55 7.87
C PHE A 114 2.83 -13.42 8.99
N VAL A 115 3.64 -13.93 9.92
CA VAL A 115 3.16 -14.66 11.10
C VAL A 115 2.35 -13.75 12.02
N LEU A 116 2.84 -12.53 12.28
CA LEU A 116 2.11 -11.53 13.07
C LEU A 116 0.81 -11.12 12.37
N PHE A 117 0.87 -10.87 11.07
CA PHE A 117 -0.29 -10.47 10.27
C PHE A 117 -1.33 -11.60 10.20
N ALA A 118 -0.91 -12.85 9.98
CA ALA A 118 -1.77 -14.02 10.02
C ALA A 118 -2.36 -14.21 11.43
N GLY A 119 -1.57 -14.04 12.49
CA GLY A 119 -2.05 -14.10 13.86
C GLY A 119 -3.10 -13.04 14.17
N LEU A 120 -2.85 -11.79 13.75
CA LEU A 120 -3.81 -10.69 13.89
C LEU A 120 -5.06 -10.91 13.03
N PHE A 121 -4.92 -11.45 11.84
CA PHE A 121 -6.03 -11.77 10.94
C PHE A 121 -6.91 -12.89 11.51
N LEU A 122 -6.30 -13.97 11.99
CA LEU A 122 -6.98 -15.05 12.72
C LEU A 122 -7.62 -14.52 14.01
N SER A 123 -6.96 -13.60 14.72
CA SER A 123 -7.50 -12.98 15.94
C SER A 123 -8.71 -12.09 15.65
N LYS A 124 -8.76 -11.42 14.49
CA LYS A 124 -9.94 -10.67 14.04
C LYS A 124 -11.11 -11.56 13.65
N GLN A 125 -10.87 -12.83 13.33
CA GLN A 125 -11.92 -13.81 13.03
C GLN A 125 -12.54 -14.41 14.29
N SER A 126 -11.89 -14.24 15.44
CA SER A 126 -12.47 -14.48 16.76
C SER A 126 -13.29 -13.27 17.21
N THR A 127 -14.37 -12.95 16.50
CA THR A 127 -15.53 -12.41 17.20
C THR A 127 -16.05 -13.53 18.07
N VAL A 128 -15.43 -13.72 19.23
CA VAL A 128 -16.08 -14.38 20.36
C VAL A 128 -17.29 -13.50 20.61
N GLU A 129 -18.44 -13.90 20.06
CA GLU A 129 -19.72 -13.37 20.49
C GLU A 129 -19.70 -13.51 22.00
N SER A 130 -19.47 -12.38 22.68
CA SER A 130 -19.54 -12.34 24.13
C SER A 130 -20.90 -12.94 24.48
N PRO A 131 -21.00 -13.93 25.38
CA PRO A 131 -22.28 -14.47 25.76
C PRO A 131 -23.13 -13.29 26.20
N ARG A 132 -24.08 -12.87 25.36
CA ARG A 132 -25.01 -11.82 25.75
C ARG A 132 -25.74 -12.42 26.93
N GLU A 133 -25.59 -11.81 28.10
CA GLU A 133 -26.27 -12.25 29.31
C GLU A 133 -27.76 -11.96 29.12
N TYR A 134 -28.46 -12.89 28.48
CA TYR A 134 -29.91 -12.84 28.37
C TYR A 134 -30.52 -13.54 29.59
N VAL A 135 -31.59 -12.96 30.12
CA VAL A 135 -32.37 -13.59 31.18
C VAL A 135 -33.00 -14.86 30.61
N VAL A 136 -32.62 -16.01 31.18
CA VAL A 136 -33.15 -17.32 30.79
C VAL A 136 -34.36 -17.65 31.63
N LEU A 137 -35.51 -17.86 30.98
CA LEU A 137 -36.72 -18.34 31.60
C LEU A 137 -36.76 -19.87 31.54
N THR A 138 -37.00 -20.52 32.67
CA THR A 138 -37.14 -21.99 32.76
C THR A 138 -38.57 -22.37 33.10
N LYS A 139 -39.13 -23.32 32.35
CA LYS A 139 -40.41 -23.97 32.68
C LYS A 139 -40.22 -25.48 32.70
N GLN A 140 -40.81 -26.14 33.70
CA GLN A 140 -40.71 -27.59 33.86
C GLN A 140 -42.03 -28.19 34.29
N THR A 141 -42.23 -29.46 33.96
CA THR A 141 -43.38 -30.27 34.35
C THR A 141 -42.94 -31.44 35.21
N ILE A 142 -43.80 -31.85 36.15
CA ILE A 142 -43.62 -33.12 36.88
C ILE A 142 -44.24 -34.29 36.11
N LYS A 143 -44.05 -35.51 36.61
CA LYS A 143 -44.69 -36.71 36.03
C LYS A 143 -46.22 -36.56 36.05
N GLY A 144 -46.88 -36.92 34.96
CA GLY A 144 -48.34 -36.80 34.80
C GLY A 144 -48.85 -35.39 34.48
N GLN A 145 -47.99 -34.37 34.42
CA GLN A 145 -48.38 -33.01 34.09
C GLN A 145 -48.06 -32.66 32.63
N LYS A 146 -48.95 -31.92 31.97
CA LYS A 146 -48.64 -31.21 30.71
C LYS A 146 -48.79 -29.71 30.91
N LEU A 147 -47.93 -28.94 30.25
CA LEU A 147 -47.93 -27.48 30.38
C LEU A 147 -47.87 -26.82 29.00
N ARG A 148 -48.76 -25.84 28.77
CA ARG A 148 -48.71 -24.98 27.58
C ARG A 148 -47.94 -23.71 27.91
N VAL A 149 -46.84 -23.48 27.20
CA VAL A 149 -45.95 -22.33 27.34
C VAL A 149 -46.09 -21.45 26.11
N LEU A 150 -46.27 -20.15 26.33
CA LEU A 150 -46.19 -19.13 25.29
C LEU A 150 -44.77 -18.57 25.28
N LEU A 151 -44.09 -18.65 24.14
CA LEU A 151 -42.76 -18.10 23.94
C LEU A 151 -42.82 -16.59 23.63
N PRO A 152 -41.71 -15.84 23.73
CA PRO A 152 -41.70 -14.39 23.50
C PRO A 152 -42.15 -13.94 22.11
N ASP A 153 -42.05 -14.82 21.12
CA ASP A 153 -42.51 -14.62 19.74
C ASP A 153 -43.98 -15.02 19.54
N HIS A 154 -44.70 -15.34 20.61
CA HIS A 154 -46.08 -15.85 20.64
C HIS A 154 -46.26 -17.27 20.07
N SER A 155 -45.19 -18.00 19.77
CA SER A 155 -45.31 -19.42 19.45
C SER A 155 -45.68 -20.24 20.69
N ILE A 156 -46.33 -21.38 20.49
CA ILE A 156 -46.86 -22.20 21.59
C ILE A 156 -46.08 -23.51 21.66
N VAL A 157 -45.58 -23.81 22.85
CA VAL A 157 -44.94 -25.10 23.16
C VAL A 157 -45.77 -25.84 24.19
N VAL A 158 -46.12 -27.09 23.91
CA VAL A 158 -46.78 -27.99 24.85
C VAL A 158 -45.75 -28.97 25.39
N LEU A 159 -45.34 -28.79 26.65
CA LEU A 159 -44.45 -29.70 27.38
C LEU A 159 -45.24 -30.94 27.83
N ASN A 160 -44.67 -32.12 27.56
CA ASN A 160 -45.17 -33.38 28.12
C ASN A 160 -44.72 -33.54 29.58
N ALA A 161 -45.02 -34.71 30.18
CA ALA A 161 -44.64 -35.03 31.55
C ALA A 161 -43.12 -35.09 31.73
N ALA A 162 -42.63 -34.71 32.91
CA ALA A 162 -41.21 -34.74 33.27
C ALA A 162 -40.28 -34.09 32.22
N SER A 163 -40.70 -32.94 31.69
CA SER A 163 -40.00 -32.20 30.64
C SER A 163 -39.66 -30.79 31.10
N LYS A 164 -38.60 -30.21 30.54
CA LYS A 164 -38.07 -28.89 30.90
C LYS A 164 -37.66 -28.12 29.65
N ILE A 165 -38.04 -26.85 29.57
CA ILE A 165 -37.63 -25.93 28.51
C ILE A 165 -36.98 -24.68 29.10
N GLU A 166 -35.91 -24.22 28.46
CA GLU A 166 -35.20 -22.98 28.75
C GLU A 166 -35.18 -22.11 27.50
N PHE A 167 -35.57 -20.85 27.63
CA PHE A 167 -35.65 -19.90 26.51
C PHE A 167 -35.36 -18.46 27.00
N PRO A 168 -34.84 -17.57 26.14
CA PRO A 168 -34.59 -16.17 26.51
C PRO A 168 -35.90 -15.39 26.69
N GLU A 169 -35.88 -14.31 27.48
CA GLU A 169 -37.03 -13.37 27.58
C GLU A 169 -37.37 -12.71 26.23
N GLN A 170 -36.38 -12.56 25.34
CA GLN A 170 -36.56 -12.07 23.98
C GLN A 170 -35.61 -12.80 23.02
N PHE A 171 -36.09 -13.21 21.85
CA PHE A 171 -35.23 -13.75 20.79
C PHE A 171 -34.51 -12.59 20.07
N ILE A 172 -33.18 -12.66 19.97
CA ILE A 172 -32.36 -11.64 19.33
C ILE A 172 -31.62 -12.28 18.15
N GLY A 173 -31.67 -11.62 16.98
CA GLY A 173 -31.08 -12.13 15.74
C GLY A 173 -32.09 -12.90 14.89
N ASP A 174 -31.58 -13.69 13.94
CA ASP A 174 -32.39 -14.36 12.92
C ASP A 174 -32.84 -15.77 13.35
N THR A 175 -32.27 -16.30 14.44
CA THR A 175 -32.54 -17.66 14.92
C THR A 175 -33.18 -17.63 16.31
N ARG A 176 -34.15 -18.52 16.53
CA ARG A 176 -34.82 -18.71 17.81
C ARG A 176 -34.31 -20.00 18.43
N THR A 177 -33.47 -19.88 19.45
CA THR A 177 -32.86 -21.03 20.13
C THR A 177 -33.52 -21.27 21.47
N VAL A 178 -33.93 -22.50 21.71
CA VAL A 178 -34.46 -22.98 23.00
C VAL A 178 -33.74 -24.26 23.39
N LYS A 179 -33.58 -24.52 24.69
CA LYS A 179 -33.04 -25.78 25.21
C LYS A 179 -34.19 -26.61 25.76
N LEU A 180 -34.29 -27.87 25.34
CA LEU A 180 -35.35 -28.79 25.75
C LEU A 180 -34.74 -30.06 26.34
N GLU A 181 -35.27 -30.49 27.48
CA GLU A 181 -35.03 -31.81 28.08
C GLU A 181 -36.38 -32.53 28.21
N GLY A 182 -36.48 -33.77 27.73
CA GLY A 182 -37.74 -34.51 27.64
C GLY A 182 -38.45 -34.29 26.31
N GLU A 183 -39.77 -34.12 26.34
CA GLU A 183 -40.62 -34.06 25.15
C GLU A 183 -41.49 -32.80 25.14
N ALA A 184 -41.60 -32.19 23.96
CA ALA A 184 -42.52 -31.09 23.73
C ALA A 184 -43.07 -31.11 22.31
N PHE A 185 -44.24 -30.51 22.13
CA PHE A 185 -44.89 -30.33 20.84
C PHE A 185 -45.05 -28.84 20.55
N LEU A 186 -44.57 -28.40 19.38
CA LEU A 186 -44.75 -27.03 18.90
C LEU A 186 -46.09 -26.93 18.14
N LYS A 187 -46.86 -25.89 18.41
CA LYS A 187 -48.13 -25.59 17.74
C LYS A 187 -48.03 -24.33 16.90
#